data_AF-A0A523KD38-F1
#
_entry.id   AF-A0A523KD38-F1
#
_cell.length_a   1.000
_cell.length_b   1.000
_cell.length_c   1.000
_cell.angle_alpha   90.00
_cell.angle_beta   90.00
_cell.angle_gamma   90.00
#
_symmetry.space_group_name_H-M   'P 1'
#
loop_
_entity.id
_entity.type
_entity.pdbx_description
1 polymer ?
#
loop_
_entity_poly.entity_id
_entity_poly.type
_entity_poly.pdbx_seq_one_letter_code
_entity_poly.pdbx_strand_id
1 'polypeptide(L)' 'MGEQAQVLARIVREELSRQAPPAARRLAEAIADRVGAATGAVVFYGSCLRGRTDEGVFDFYVLVDDYASSSPTP' A
#
# COMPACT_ATOMS: atom_id res chain seq x y z
N MET A 1 5.11 -18.71 17.94
CA MET A 1 5.56 -18.04 16.69
C MET A 1 7.08 -18.13 16.65
N GLY A 2 7.66 -18.85 15.68
CA GLY A 2 9.11 -19.13 15.65
C GLY A 2 9.99 -17.89 15.48
N GLU A 3 11.27 -18.00 15.81
CA GLU A 3 12.26 -16.91 15.78
C GLU A 3 12.29 -16.18 14.42
N GLN A 4 12.24 -16.94 13.31
CA GLN A 4 12.21 -16.39 11.94
C GLN A 4 11.00 -15.49 11.69
N ALA A 5 9.83 -15.86 12.21
CA ALA A 5 8.61 -15.06 12.06
C ALA A 5 8.69 -13.76 12.86
N GLN A 6 9.37 -13.77 14.02
CA GLN A 6 9.60 -12.55 14.80
C GLN A 6 10.59 -11.61 14.10
N VAL A 7 11.66 -12.17 13.51
CA VAL A 7 12.62 -11.39 12.71
C VAL A 7 11.94 -10.76 11.50
N LEU A 8 11.13 -11.52 10.76
CA LEU A 8 10.37 -11.01 9.62
C LEU A 8 9.39 -9.90 10.04
N ALA A 9 8.63 -10.12 11.11
CA ALA A 9 7.68 -9.12 11.62
C ALA A 9 8.37 -7.81 12.01
N ARG A 10 9.58 -7.89 12.58
CA ARG A 10 10.39 -6.71 12.90
C ARG A 10 10.79 -5.95 11.65
N ILE A 11 11.35 -6.64 10.64
CA ILE A 11 11.76 -6.01 9.37
C ILE A 11 10.57 -5.33 8.69
N VAL A 12 9.43 -6.03 8.59
CA VAL A 12 8.21 -5.46 8.01
C VAL A 12 7.75 -4.22 8.77
N ARG A 13 7.77 -4.26 10.11
CA ARG A 13 7.38 -3.11 10.93
C ARG A 13 8.32 -1.91 10.76
N GLU A 14 9.62 -2.16 10.71
CA GLU A 14 10.62 -1.12 10.45
C GLU A 14 10.40 -0.46 9.09
N GLU A 15 10.14 -1.24 8.03
CA GLU A 15 9.82 -0.70 6.70
C GLU A 15 8.50 0.09 6.68
N LEU A 16 7.44 -0.45 7.28
CA LEU A 16 6.12 0.22 7.33
C LEU A 16 6.14 1.52 8.16
N SER A 17 7.11 1.68 9.06
CA SER A 17 7.28 2.93 9.84
C SER A 17 7.89 4.08 9.03
N ARG A 18 8.46 3.79 7.85
CA ARG A 18 9.06 4.80 6.99
C ARG A 18 7.97 5.64 6.31
N GLN A 19 8.21 6.94 6.22
CA GLN A 19 7.28 7.83 5.54
C GLN A 19 7.28 7.57 4.03
N ALA A 20 6.10 7.34 3.47
CA ALA A 20 5.90 7.29 2.03
C ALA A 20 6.09 8.67 1.41
N PRO A 21 6.57 8.77 0.15
CA PRO A 21 6.65 10.03 -0.58
C PRO A 21 5.29 10.75 -0.62
N PRO A 22 5.23 12.09 -0.50
CA PRO A 22 3.96 12.83 -0.44
C PRO A 22 3.03 12.57 -1.63
N ALA A 23 3.58 12.43 -2.84
CA ALA A 23 2.80 12.12 -4.04
C ALA A 23 2.15 10.73 -3.97
N ALA A 24 2.90 9.72 -3.53
CA ALA A 24 2.38 8.37 -3.34
C ALA A 24 1.30 8.33 -2.25
N ARG A 25 1.46 9.11 -1.16
CA ARG A 25 0.46 9.21 -0.11
C ARG A 25 -0.86 9.80 -0.61
N ARG A 26 -0.82 10.91 -1.36
CA ARG A 26 -2.02 11.53 -1.95
C ARG A 26 -2.76 10.59 -2.89
N LEU A 27 -2.02 9.83 -3.71
CA LEU A 27 -2.62 8.85 -4.61
C LEU A 27 -3.25 7.68 -3.84
N ALA A 28 -2.59 7.20 -2.78
CA ALA A 28 -3.13 6.15 -1.93
C ALA A 28 -4.44 6.58 -1.24
N GLU A 29 -4.52 7.82 -0.75
CA GLU A 29 -5.74 8.40 -0.19
C GLU A 29 -6.87 8.44 -1.24
N ALA A 30 -6.59 8.96 -2.44
CA ALA A 30 -7.58 9.00 -3.53
C ALA A 30 -8.06 7.61 -3.98
N ILE A 31 -7.18 6.60 -3.95
CA ILE A 31 -7.53 5.21 -4.24
C ILE A 31 -8.44 4.65 -3.15
N ALA A 32 -8.11 4.88 -1.87
CA ALA A 32 -8.92 4.42 -0.75
C ALA A 32 -10.33 5.04 -0.79
N ASP A 33 -10.43 6.35 -1.06
CA ASP A 33 -11.71 7.05 -1.19
C ASP A 33 -12.56 6.47 -2.34
N ARG A 34 -11.92 6.04 -3.43
CA ARG A 34 -12.60 5.43 -4.59
C ARG A 34 -13.09 4.01 -4.32
N VAL A 35 -12.33 3.20 -3.58
CA VAL A 35 -12.70 1.82 -3.26
C VAL A 35 -13.70 1.77 -2.10
N GLY A 36 -13.68 2.78 -1.22
CA GLY A 36 -14.66 2.94 -0.16
C GLY A 36 -14.40 2.02 1.05
N ALA A 37 -15.46 1.76 1.81
CA ALA A 37 -15.38 1.16 3.15
C ALA A 37 -14.77 -0.26 3.20
N ALA A 38 -14.65 -0.94 2.05
CA ALA A 38 -13.99 -2.24 1.95
C ALA A 38 -12.46 -2.15 1.98
N THR A 39 -11.87 -0.94 1.94
CA THR A 39 -10.42 -0.74 1.93
C THR A 39 -9.82 -0.99 3.31
N GLY A 40 -9.09 -2.10 3.46
CA GLY A 40 -8.30 -2.38 4.65
C GLY A 40 -6.95 -1.66 4.64
N ALA A 41 -6.27 -1.62 3.48
CA ALA A 41 -5.02 -0.89 3.32
C ALA A 41 -4.69 -0.61 1.84
N VAL A 42 -3.86 0.42 1.59
CA VAL A 42 -3.25 0.67 0.28
C VAL A 42 -1.73 0.57 0.41
N VAL A 43 -1.12 -0.30 -0.39
CA VAL A 43 0.33 -0.57 -0.37
C VAL A 43 0.96 0.00 -1.64
N PHE A 44 1.86 0.97 -1.47
CA PHE A 44 2.67 1.52 -2.56
C PHE A 44 3.92 0.66 -2.81
N TYR A 45 4.19 0.33 -4.08
CA TYR A 45 5.34 -0.47 -4.48
C TYR A 45 5.89 0.01 -5.83
N GLY A 46 6.76 -0.80 -6.43
CA GLY A 46 7.21 -0.62 -7.82
C GLY A 46 8.60 0.00 -7.95
N SER A 47 8.93 0.31 -9.20
CA SER A 47 10.22 0.89 -9.58
C SER A 47 10.41 2.29 -8.99
N CYS A 48 9.35 3.10 -8.93
CA CYS A 48 9.38 4.46 -8.37
C CYS A 48 9.81 4.47 -6.88
N LEU A 49 9.36 3.49 -6.09
CA LEU A 49 9.77 3.35 -4.69
C LEU A 49 11.26 2.97 -4.55
N ARG A 50 11.73 2.00 -5.35
CA ARG A 50 13.13 1.51 -5.27
C ARG A 50 14.13 2.51 -5.86
N GLY A 51 13.73 3.22 -6.92
CA GLY A 51 14.53 4.23 -7.60
C GLY A 51 14.48 5.61 -6.96
N ARG A 52 13.60 5.83 -5.96
CA ARG A 52 13.32 7.14 -5.34
C ARG A 52 13.02 8.23 -6.38
N THR A 53 12.30 7.86 -7.42
CA THR A 53 11.92 8.75 -8.52
C THR A 53 10.40 8.85 -8.60
N ASP A 54 9.91 10.02 -8.96
CA ASP A 54 8.52 10.24 -9.34
C ASP A 54 8.30 10.14 -10.86
N GLU A 55 9.38 9.92 -11.62
CA GLU A 55 9.32 9.65 -13.06
C GLU A 55 8.94 8.18 -13.31
N GLY A 56 7.68 7.95 -13.65
CA GLY A 56 7.19 6.63 -14.04
C GLY A 56 5.76 6.34 -13.59
N VAL A 57 5.41 5.06 -13.61
CA VAL A 57 4.10 4.58 -13.14
C VAL A 57 4.19 4.26 -11.65
N PHE A 58 3.20 4.70 -10.88
CA PHE A 58 3.12 4.36 -9.47
C PHE A 58 2.23 3.14 -9.30
N ASP A 59 2.81 2.07 -8.78
CA ASP A 59 2.11 0.80 -8.57
C ASP A 59 1.51 0.75 -7.16
N PHE A 60 0.22 0.46 -7.07
CA PHE A 60 -0.50 0.31 -5.81
C PHE A 60 -1.25 -1.03 -5.74
N TYR A 61 -1.22 -1.65 -4.57
CA TYR A 61 -2.14 -2.72 -4.22
C TYR A 61 -3.16 -2.21 -3.21
N VAL A 62 -4.44 -2.50 -3.45
CA VAL A 62 -5.50 -2.26 -2.46
C VAL A 62 -5.84 -3.59 -1.81
N LEU A 63 -5.64 -3.66 -0.50
CA LEU A 63 -6.06 -4.79 0.32
C LEU A 63 -7.49 -4.51 0.76
N VAL A 64 -8.40 -5.41 0.39
CA VAL A 64 -9.82 -5.33 0.73
C VAL A 64 -10.23 -6.55 1.52
N ASP A 65 -11.17 -6.38 2.45
CA ASP A 65 -11.68 -7.49 3.27
C ASP A 65 -12.53 -8.45 2.43
N ASP A 66 -13.25 -7.93 1.44
CA ASP A 66 -14.04 -8.70 0.48
C ASP A 66 -13.96 -8.09 -0.93
N TYR A 67 -13.29 -8.81 -1.83
CA TYR A 67 -13.12 -8.42 -3.23
C TYR A 67 -14.44 -8.30 -4.01
N ALA A 68 -15.49 -9.03 -3.61
CA ALA A 68 -16.79 -8.95 -4.27
C ALA A 68 -17.49 -7.61 -3.97
N SER A 69 -17.18 -6.98 -2.84
CA SER A 69 -17.75 -5.68 -2.43
C SER A 69 -16.97 -4.47 -2.97
N SER A 70 -15.77 -4.68 -3.53
CA SER A 70 -14.88 -3.60 -3.95
C SER A 70 -15.07 -3.15 -5.41
N SER A 71 -16.10 -3.61 -6.12
CA SER A 71 -16.34 -3.15 -7.49
C SER A 71 -16.68 -1.66 -7.49
N PRO A 72 -15.93 -0.79 -8.19
CA PRO A 72 -16.32 0.60 -8.32
C PRO A 72 -17.66 0.63 -9.07
N THR A 73 -18.71 1.14 -8.42
CA THR A 73 -19.96 1.48 -9.09
C THR A 73 -19.64 2.46 -10.24
N PRO A 74 -20.12 2.21 -11.47
CA PRO A 74 -19.78 3.01 -12.65
C PRO A 74 -20.21 4.47 -12.54
#